data_AF-A0A5J4PFF4-F1
#
_entry.id   AF-A0A5J4PFF4-F1
#
_cell.length_a   1.000
_cell.length_b   1.000
_cell.length_c   1.000
_cell.angle_alpha   90.00
_cell.angle_beta   90.00
_cell.angle_gamma   90.00
#
_symmetry.space_group_name_H-M   'P 1'
#
loop_
_entity.id
_entity.type
_entity.pdbx_description
1 polymer ?
#
loop_
_entity_poly.entity_id
_entity_poly.type
_entity_poly.pdbx_seq_one_letter_code
_entity_poly.pdbx_strand_id
1 'polypeptide(L)'
;MNNRTKRFLLPEEEIPRYWYNLQADMVNKPLPPLHPGTKQPLKPEDLYPIFAEELCKQELNQSNQWIEIPEEVREMYKYYRSTPLVRAYGLEKALGTPAHIYFKNESVSPVGSHKLNSALAQAYYCKKQGVTNVTTETG
;
A
#
# COMPACT_ATOMS: atom_id res chain seq x y z
N MET A 1 6.67 -23.93 30.58
CA MET A 1 6.65 -22.66 29.81
C MET A 1 5.31 -22.56 29.11
N ASN A 2 4.55 -21.48 29.31
CA ASN A 2 3.26 -21.31 28.64
C ASN A 2 3.49 -21.17 27.12
N ASN A 3 2.89 -22.06 26.33
CA ASN A 3 3.13 -22.21 24.89
C ASN A 3 2.41 -21.10 24.09
N ARG A 4 2.86 -19.85 24.25
CA ARG A 4 2.21 -18.65 23.67
C ARG A 4 2.84 -18.28 22.33
N THR A 5 2.05 -18.29 21.26
CA THR A 5 2.45 -17.83 19.92
C THR A 5 2.68 -16.32 19.92
N LYS A 6 3.93 -15.89 19.68
CA LYS A 6 4.30 -14.47 19.64
C LYS A 6 4.15 -13.83 18.26
N ARG A 7 4.40 -14.60 17.20
CA ARG A 7 4.42 -14.13 15.81
C ARG A 7 3.45 -14.97 14.98
N PHE A 8 2.62 -14.30 14.20
CA PHE A 8 1.69 -14.90 13.25
C PHE A 8 2.18 -14.54 11.86
N LEU A 9 2.47 -15.56 11.06
CA LEU A 9 2.95 -15.43 9.69
C LEU A 9 1.85 -15.90 8.75
N LEU A 10 1.66 -15.15 7.67
CA LEU A 10 0.77 -15.52 6.58
C LEU A 10 1.63 -16.17 5.49
N PRO A 11 1.29 -17.36 4.99
CA PRO A 11 2.09 -18.00 3.95
C PRO A 11 1.98 -17.23 2.61
N GLU A 12 2.96 -17.40 1.71
CA GLU A 12 3.05 -16.58 0.50
C GLU A 12 1.87 -16.77 -0.46
N GLU A 13 1.28 -17.97 -0.50
CA GLU A 13 0.09 -18.27 -1.30
C GLU A 13 -1.13 -17.44 -0.87
N GLU A 14 -1.18 -17.02 0.39
CA GLU A 14 -2.26 -16.22 0.97
C GLU A 14 -2.01 -14.70 0.86
N ILE A 15 -0.91 -14.25 0.25
CA ILE A 15 -0.73 -12.82 -0.05
C ILE A 15 -1.96 -12.32 -0.84
N PRO A 16 -2.60 -11.20 -0.42
CA PRO A 16 -3.78 -10.68 -1.09
C PRO A 16 -3.60 -10.51 -2.60
N ARG A 17 -4.71 -10.61 -3.34
CA ARG A 17 -4.75 -10.44 -4.80
C ARG A 17 -5.23 -9.05 -5.23
N TYR A 18 -5.75 -8.27 -4.30
CA TYR A 18 -6.32 -6.95 -4.56
C TYR A 18 -5.79 -5.94 -3.55
N TRP A 19 -5.54 -4.73 -4.02
CA TRP A 19 -5.53 -3.54 -3.16
C TRP A 19 -6.96 -3.10 -2.90
N TYR A 20 -7.18 -2.52 -1.73
CA TYR A 20 -8.47 -1.99 -1.31
C TYR A 20 -8.49 -0.48 -1.45
N ASN A 21 -9.47 0.05 -2.18
CA ASN A 21 -9.70 1.47 -2.36
C ASN A 21 -10.80 1.94 -1.41
N LEU A 22 -10.41 2.59 -0.32
CA LEU A 22 -11.35 3.11 0.66
C LEU A 22 -12.32 4.14 0.06
N GLN A 23 -11.89 4.94 -0.93
CA GLN A 23 -12.74 5.99 -1.49
C GLN A 23 -14.02 5.42 -2.09
N ALA A 24 -14.02 4.18 -2.60
CA ALA A 24 -15.20 3.50 -3.12
C ALA A 24 -16.33 3.38 -2.08
N ASP A 25 -15.97 3.09 -0.82
CA ASP A 25 -16.91 2.84 0.27
C ASP A 25 -17.21 4.10 1.12
N MET A 26 -16.55 5.23 0.84
CA MET A 26 -16.82 6.48 1.55
C MET A 26 -18.22 7.01 1.22
N VAL A 27 -19.04 7.20 2.27
CA VAL A 27 -20.37 7.83 2.17
C VAL A 27 -20.26 9.27 1.68
N ASN A 28 -19.34 10.04 2.28
CA ASN A 28 -19.01 11.40 1.86
C ASN A 28 -17.69 11.37 1.11
N LYS A 29 -17.74 11.55 -0.21
CA LYS A 29 -16.53 11.56 -1.05
C LYS A 29 -15.70 12.82 -0.77
N PRO A 30 -14.36 12.74 -0.83
CA PRO A 30 -13.53 13.93 -0.76
C PRO A 30 -13.84 14.85 -1.95
N LEU A 31 -13.66 16.16 -1.77
CA LEU A 31 -13.73 17.09 -2.88
C LEU A 31 -12.67 16.73 -3.92
N PRO A 32 -12.99 16.82 -5.23
CA PRO A 32 -12.03 16.49 -6.25
C PRO A 32 -10.84 17.46 -6.17
N PRO A 33 -9.61 16.98 -6.40
CA PRO A 33 -8.48 17.88 -6.57
C PRO A 33 -8.73 18.78 -7.80
N LEU A 34 -8.35 20.05 -7.69
CA LEU A 34 -8.59 21.03 -8.74
C LEU A 34 -7.31 21.31 -9.52
N HIS A 35 -7.44 21.45 -10.83
CA HIS A 35 -6.37 21.91 -11.69
C HIS A 35 -5.94 23.33 -11.28
N PRO A 36 -4.63 23.59 -11.03
CA PRO A 36 -4.17 24.84 -10.44
C PRO A 36 -4.45 26.08 -11.30
N GLY A 37 -4.39 25.93 -12.63
CA GLY A 37 -4.74 26.97 -13.61
C GLY A 37 -6.25 27.19 -13.77
N THR A 38 -6.98 26.19 -14.26
CA THR A 38 -8.43 26.32 -14.60
C THR A 38 -9.37 26.33 -13.39
N LYS A 39 -8.91 25.89 -12.22
CA LYS A 39 -9.71 25.66 -11.00
C LYS A 39 -10.87 24.68 -11.18
N GLN A 40 -10.86 23.88 -12.25
CA GLN A 40 -11.82 22.81 -12.49
C GLN A 40 -11.31 21.49 -11.88
N PRO A 41 -12.19 20.52 -11.58
CA PRO A 41 -11.78 19.17 -11.19
C PRO A 41 -10.76 18.57 -12.16
N LEU A 42 -9.70 17.95 -11.62
CA LEU A 42 -8.68 17.27 -12.42
C LEU A 42 -9.29 16.10 -13.20
N LYS A 43 -8.77 15.92 -14.41
CA LYS A 43 -8.90 14.70 -15.19
C LYS A 43 -7.60 13.90 -15.10
N PRO A 44 -7.62 12.57 -15.35
CA PRO A 44 -6.39 11.77 -15.36
C PRO A 44 -5.32 12.34 -16.28
N GLU A 45 -5.71 12.86 -17.44
CA GLU A 45 -4.80 13.42 -18.45
C GLU A 45 -4.00 14.62 -17.94
N ASP A 46 -4.55 15.37 -16.98
CA ASP A 46 -3.87 16.52 -16.37
C ASP A 46 -2.65 16.07 -15.52
N LEU A 47 -2.59 14.79 -15.14
CA LEU A 47 -1.53 14.20 -14.31
C LEU A 47 -0.46 13.43 -15.13
N TYR A 48 -0.74 13.11 -16.40
CA TYR A 48 0.17 12.34 -17.27
C TYR A 48 1.57 12.97 -17.46
N PRO A 49 1.76 14.30 -17.41
CA PRO A 49 3.10 14.87 -17.45
C PRO A 49 3.98 14.51 -16.25
N ILE A 50 3.41 14.01 -15.16
CA ILE A 50 4.07 13.78 -13.88
C ILE A 50 4.13 12.28 -13.53
N PHE A 51 3.04 11.55 -13.78
CA PHE A 51 2.90 10.15 -13.38
C PHE A 51 2.53 9.24 -14.55
N ALA A 52 2.78 7.93 -14.39
CA ALA A 52 2.29 6.93 -15.33
C ALA A 52 0.76 6.96 -15.43
N GLU A 53 0.21 6.70 -16.61
CA GLU A 53 -1.24 6.84 -16.90
C GLU A 53 -2.10 5.98 -15.96
N GLU A 54 -1.65 4.76 -15.68
CA GLU A 54 -2.38 3.84 -14.79
C GLU A 54 -2.42 4.36 -13.35
N LEU A 55 -1.34 5.00 -12.88
CA LEU A 55 -1.31 5.64 -11.56
C LEU A 55 -2.29 6.82 -11.50
N CYS A 56 -2.38 7.62 -12.57
CA CYS A 56 -3.33 8.74 -12.66
C CYS A 56 -4.78 8.26 -12.63
N LYS A 57 -5.07 7.15 -13.32
CA LYS A 57 -6.39 6.51 -13.30
C LYS A 57 -6.73 5.99 -11.90
N GLN A 58 -5.78 5.37 -11.21
CA GLN A 58 -5.98 4.88 -9.84
C GLN A 58 -6.20 6.02 -8.83
N GLU A 59 -5.44 7.12 -8.94
CA GLU A 59 -5.55 8.29 -8.04
C GLU A 59 -6.96 8.90 -8.07
N LEU A 60 -7.57 8.98 -9.25
CA LEU A 60 -8.91 9.55 -9.44
C LEU A 60 -10.04 8.50 -9.38
N ASN A 61 -9.72 7.24 -9.07
CA ASN A 61 -10.71 6.18 -8.94
C ASN A 61 -11.45 6.27 -7.60
N GLN A 62 -12.73 6.60 -7.65
CA GLN A 62 -13.61 6.67 -6.47
C GLN A 62 -14.72 5.61 -6.45
N SER A 63 -14.68 4.64 -7.36
CA SER A 63 -15.79 3.71 -7.60
C SER A 63 -15.40 2.24 -7.48
N ASN A 64 -14.20 1.84 -7.92
CA ASN A 64 -13.77 0.45 -7.78
C ASN A 64 -13.21 0.20 -6.39
N GLN A 65 -13.88 -0.66 -5.62
CA GLN A 65 -13.48 -1.04 -4.26
C GLN A 65 -12.22 -1.91 -4.23
N TRP A 66 -12.10 -2.81 -5.21
CA TRP A 66 -10.98 -3.74 -5.33
C TRP A 66 -10.22 -3.47 -6.62
N ILE A 67 -8.91 -3.27 -6.48
CA ILE A 67 -7.99 -3.07 -7.60
C ILE A 67 -7.07 -4.28 -7.64
N GLU A 68 -7.12 -5.05 -8.73
CA GLU A 68 -6.29 -6.25 -8.87
C GLU A 68 -4.80 -5.88 -8.83
N ILE A 69 -4.03 -6.60 -8.01
CA ILE A 69 -2.59 -6.46 -7.95
C ILE A 69 -2.03 -7.18 -9.17
N PRO A 70 -1.28 -6.51 -10.08
CA PRO A 70 -0.66 -7.17 -11.21
C PRO A 70 0.17 -8.36 -10.73
N GLU A 71 0.07 -9.51 -11.39
CA GLU A 71 0.74 -10.73 -10.94
C GLU A 71 2.24 -10.54 -10.78
N GLU A 72 2.89 -9.80 -11.69
CA GLU A 72 4.32 -9.46 -11.58
C GLU A 72 4.66 -8.68 -10.31
N VAL A 73 3.78 -7.76 -9.86
CA VAL A 73 3.94 -7.02 -8.60
C VAL A 73 3.70 -7.94 -7.41
N ARG A 74 2.68 -8.81 -7.48
CA ARG A 74 2.34 -9.75 -6.42
C ARG A 74 3.43 -10.80 -6.19
N GLU A 75 4.03 -11.32 -7.26
CA GLU A 75 5.17 -12.23 -7.17
C GLU A 75 6.38 -11.54 -6.54
N MET A 76 6.62 -10.27 -6.87
CA MET A 76 7.67 -9.48 -6.24
C MET A 76 7.41 -9.18 -4.76
N TYR A 77 6.14 -9.10 -4.33
CA TYR A 77 5.82 -9.02 -2.90
C TYR A 77 6.31 -10.22 -2.10
N LYS A 78 6.35 -11.43 -2.67
CA LYS A 78 6.79 -12.64 -1.94
C LYS A 78 8.22 -12.55 -1.39
N TYR A 79 9.06 -11.69 -1.96
CA TYR A 79 10.45 -11.52 -1.49
C TYR A 79 10.55 -10.82 -0.13
N TYR A 80 9.52 -10.07 0.28
CA TYR A 80 9.54 -9.29 1.53
C TYR A 80 8.21 -9.23 2.28
N ARG A 81 7.17 -9.87 1.73
CA ARG A 81 5.86 -10.10 2.33
C ARG A 81 5.62 -11.60 2.39
N SER A 82 4.85 -12.12 3.35
CA SER A 82 4.11 -11.37 4.37
C SER A 82 4.99 -10.90 5.53
N THR A 83 4.64 -9.75 6.11
CA THR A 83 5.28 -9.25 7.32
C THR A 83 4.58 -9.84 8.56
N PRO A 84 5.28 -10.13 9.67
CA PRO A 84 4.66 -10.78 10.82
C PRO A 84 3.67 -9.85 11.52
N LEU A 85 2.52 -10.41 11.92
CA LEU A 85 1.70 -9.81 12.97
C LEU A 85 2.27 -10.29 14.31
N VAL A 86 2.65 -9.37 15.19
CA VAL A 86 3.34 -9.71 16.44
C VAL A 86 2.51 -9.29 17.63
N ARG A 87 2.30 -10.22 18.57
CA ARG A 87 1.64 -9.92 19.84
C ARG A 87 2.65 -9.41 20.87
N ALA A 88 2.35 -8.26 21.46
CA ALA A 88 3.24 -7.52 22.35
C ALA A 88 3.05 -7.90 23.82
N TYR A 89 3.21 -9.18 24.18
CA TYR A 89 3.02 -9.68 25.55
C TYR A 89 3.78 -8.90 26.64
N GLY A 90 4.99 -8.42 26.32
CA GLY A 90 5.77 -7.61 27.25
C GLY A 90 5.14 -6.25 27.53
N LEU A 91 4.57 -5.61 26.49
CA LEU A 91 3.84 -4.35 26.62
C LEU A 91 2.50 -4.56 27.35
N GLU A 92 1.78 -5.63 27.02
CA GLU A 92 0.55 -6.04 27.73
C GLU A 92 0.83 -6.16 29.25
N LYS A 93 1.91 -6.86 29.62
CA LYS A 93 2.34 -7.02 31.02
C LYS A 93 2.74 -5.68 31.66
N ALA A 94 3.51 -4.85 30.96
CA ALA A 94 3.97 -3.57 31.49
C ALA A 94 2.82 -2.60 31.76
N LEU A 95 1.76 -2.65 30.95
CA LEU A 95 0.57 -1.82 31.10
C LEU A 95 -0.48 -2.41 32.05
N GLY A 96 -0.35 -3.68 32.45
CA GLY A 96 -1.37 -4.38 33.23
C GLY A 96 -2.74 -4.46 32.54
N THR A 97 -2.77 -4.40 31.21
CA THR A 97 -4.02 -4.31 30.44
C THR A 97 -4.59 -5.69 30.14
N PRO A 98 -5.94 -5.86 30.17
CA PRO A 98 -6.58 -7.06 29.66
C PRO A 98 -6.63 -7.08 28.12
N ALA A 99 -6.35 -5.95 27.46
CA ALA A 99 -6.36 -5.86 26.01
C ALA A 99 -5.21 -6.66 25.39
N HIS A 100 -5.48 -7.22 24.21
CA HIS A 100 -4.43 -7.82 23.39
C HIS A 100 -3.83 -6.75 22.48
N ILE A 101 -2.51 -6.63 22.48
CA ILE A 101 -1.81 -5.63 21.67
C ILE A 101 -1.06 -6.33 20.55
N TYR A 102 -1.39 -5.99 19.32
CA TYR A 102 -0.71 -6.48 18.13
C TYR A 102 -0.11 -5.33 17.33
N PHE A 103 1.01 -5.59 16.67
CA PHE A 103 1.56 -4.68 15.68
C PHE A 103 1.90 -5.44 14.40
N LYS A 104 1.61 -4.83 13.25
CA LYS A 104 2.01 -5.33 11.94
C LYS A 104 3.44 -4.87 11.67
N ASN A 105 4.39 -5.81 11.69
CA ASN A 105 5.80 -5.46 11.72
C ASN A 105 6.38 -5.24 10.32
N GLU A 106 6.08 -4.10 9.70
CA GLU A 106 6.58 -3.74 8.37
C GLU A 106 8.08 -3.43 8.30
N SER A 107 8.77 -3.33 9.44
CA SER A 107 10.21 -3.04 9.49
C SER A 107 11.09 -4.19 8.97
N VAL A 108 10.54 -5.40 8.82
CA VAL A 108 11.27 -6.57 8.28
C VAL A 108 11.48 -6.49 6.77
N SER A 109 10.85 -5.51 6.10
CA SER A 109 11.12 -5.19 4.71
C SER A 109 12.61 -4.87 4.50
N PRO A 110 13.24 -5.24 3.37
CA PRO A 110 14.64 -4.92 3.07
C PRO A 110 15.00 -3.44 3.18
N VAL A 111 14.01 -2.55 3.01
CA VAL A 111 14.17 -1.09 3.14
C VAL A 111 13.75 -0.57 4.52
N GLY A 112 13.56 -1.46 5.50
CA GLY A 112 13.22 -1.14 6.89
C GLY A 112 11.84 -0.50 7.10
N SER A 113 10.97 -0.47 6.07
CA SER A 113 9.68 0.19 6.14
C SER A 113 8.69 -0.31 5.08
N HIS A 114 7.44 0.15 5.19
CA HIS A 114 6.35 -0.16 4.26
C HIS A 114 6.45 0.55 2.90
N LYS A 115 7.42 1.45 2.70
CA LYS A 115 7.53 2.29 1.48
C LYS A 115 7.63 1.46 0.19
N LEU A 116 8.26 0.28 0.25
CA LEU A 116 8.39 -0.59 -0.91
C LEU A 116 7.02 -1.09 -1.42
N ASN A 117 6.00 -1.13 -0.56
CA ASN A 117 4.65 -1.58 -0.94
C ASN A 117 4.04 -0.70 -2.04
N SER A 118 4.28 0.62 -2.06
CA SER A 118 3.80 1.48 -3.15
C SER A 118 4.86 1.70 -4.23
N ALA A 119 6.14 1.84 -3.85
CA ALA A 119 7.21 2.11 -4.80
C ALA A 119 7.35 1.03 -5.88
N LEU A 120 7.16 -0.25 -5.51
CA LEU A 120 7.21 -1.36 -6.46
C LEU A 120 6.12 -1.25 -7.53
N ALA A 121 4.88 -0.96 -7.14
CA ALA A 121 3.76 -0.81 -8.08
C ALA A 121 3.95 0.42 -8.99
N GLN A 122 4.42 1.53 -8.43
CA GLN A 122 4.72 2.73 -9.22
C GLN A 122 5.82 2.46 -10.26
N ALA A 123 6.93 1.85 -9.85
CA ALA A 123 8.00 1.45 -10.76
C ALA A 123 7.52 0.46 -11.83
N TYR A 124 6.64 -0.47 -11.46
CA TYR A 124 6.01 -1.41 -12.39
C TYR A 124 5.23 -0.71 -13.50
N TYR A 125 4.33 0.22 -13.14
CA TYR A 125 3.52 0.91 -14.13
C TYR A 125 4.34 1.85 -15.01
N CYS A 126 5.35 2.54 -14.44
CA CYS A 126 6.32 3.30 -15.23
C CYS A 126 7.03 2.40 -16.25
N LYS A 127 7.57 1.26 -15.82
CA LYS A 127 8.24 0.29 -16.71
C LYS A 127 7.29 -0.23 -17.80
N LYS A 128 6.05 -0.57 -17.44
CA LYS A 128 5.03 -1.07 -18.38
C LYS A 128 4.68 -0.04 -19.46
N GLN A 129 4.71 1.25 -19.11
CA GLN A 129 4.50 2.37 -20.05
C GLN A 129 5.76 2.71 -20.87
N GLY A 130 6.89 2.03 -20.65
CA GLY A 130 8.14 2.27 -21.37
C GLY A 130 9.01 3.37 -20.76
N VAL A 131 8.71 3.85 -19.55
CA VAL A 131 9.56 4.80 -18.84
C VAL A 131 10.85 4.11 -18.39
N THR A 132 11.99 4.69 -18.76
CA THR A 132 13.33 4.15 -18.45
C THR A 132 13.97 4.76 -17.20
N ASN A 133 13.48 5.91 -16.75
CA ASN A 133 14.04 6.68 -15.64
C ASN A 133 12.90 7.19 -14.75
N VAL A 134 13.02 6.94 -13.45
CA VAL A 134 12.09 7.47 -12.44
C VAL A 134 12.87 8.39 -11.51
N THR A 135 12.28 9.53 -11.19
CA THR A 135 12.82 10.49 -10.23
C THR A 135 11.82 10.70 -9.12
N THR A 136 12.29 10.78 -7.88
CA THR A 136 11.48 11.09 -6.71
C THR A 136 12.36 11.83 -5.73
N GLU A 137 11.77 12.69 -4.91
CA GLU A 137 12.44 13.40 -3.84
C GLU A 137 12.63 12.52 -2.61
N THR A 138 13.64 12.85 -1.82
CA THR A 138 13.82 12.32 -0.48
C THR A 138 14.51 13.39 0.37
N GLY A 139 14.19 13.44 1.67
CA GLY A 139 14.77 14.39 2.63
C GLY A 139 15.72 13.72 3.61
#